data_AF-A0A954F4N5-F1
#
_entry.id   AF-A0A954F4N5-F1
#
_cell.length_a   1.000
_cell.length_b   1.000
_cell.length_c   1.000
_cell.angle_alpha   90.00
_cell.angle_beta   90.00
_cell.angle_gamma   90.00
#
_symmetry.space_group_name_H-M   'P 1'
#
loop_
_entity.id
_entity.type
_entity.pdbx_description
1 polymer ?
#
loop_
_entity_poly.entity_id
_entity_poly.type
_entity_poly.pdbx_seq_one_letter_code
_entity_poly.pdbx_strand_id
1 'polypeptide(L)'
;MRRWFSSRVRVTLINGADGQTLEIVKRRVMDLPERFHRRSTLELGGESWRVVKAVPQSREDFARGRTLELHLCREHGFAPARVLFPEPTICDAIPPLCGQAADGSELTLREDDWRQFEW
;
A
#
# COMPACT_ATOMS: atom_id res chain seq x y z
N MET A 1 -6.40 12.36 -39.44
CA MET A 1 -7.13 11.09 -39.40
C MET A 1 -6.94 10.43 -38.04
N ARG A 2 -7.96 10.39 -37.18
CA ARG A 2 -7.88 9.74 -35.85
C ARG A 2 -8.13 8.24 -36.01
N ARG A 3 -7.12 7.40 -35.80
CA ARG A 3 -7.27 5.94 -35.77
C ARG A 3 -8.01 5.54 -34.49
N TRP A 4 -9.20 4.98 -34.62
CA TRP A 4 -9.92 4.31 -33.52
C TRP A 4 -9.15 3.06 -33.10
N PHE A 5 -8.37 3.14 -32.02
CA PHE A 5 -7.74 1.97 -31.43
C PHE A 5 -8.70 1.31 -30.43
N SER A 6 -9.57 0.41 -30.90
CA SER A 6 -10.34 -0.54 -30.05
C SER A 6 -9.45 -1.66 -29.52
N SER A 7 -8.31 -1.26 -28.97
CA SER A 7 -7.25 -2.10 -28.46
C SER A 7 -7.66 -2.68 -27.10
N ARG A 8 -7.72 -4.01 -26.97
CA ARG A 8 -7.82 -4.69 -25.66
C ARG A 8 -6.42 -4.96 -25.11
N VAL A 9 -6.28 -4.82 -23.80
CA VAL A 9 -5.08 -5.11 -23.01
C VAL A 9 -5.40 -6.25 -22.03
N ARG A 10 -4.45 -7.15 -21.82
CA ARG A 10 -4.51 -8.15 -20.75
C ARG A 10 -4.07 -7.47 -19.46
N VAL A 11 -4.95 -7.44 -18.46
CA VAL A 11 -4.67 -6.92 -17.12
C VAL A 11 -4.51 -8.10 -16.17
N THR A 12 -3.35 -8.24 -15.55
CA THR A 12 -3.07 -9.23 -14.50
C THR A 12 -3.14 -8.52 -13.16
N LEU A 13 -4.04 -8.97 -12.28
CA LEU A 13 -4.17 -8.48 -10.92
C LEU A 13 -3.33 -9.38 -10.01
N ILE A 14 -2.42 -8.78 -9.26
CA ILE A 14 -1.41 -9.48 -8.47
C ILE A 14 -1.55 -9.02 -7.02
N ASN A 15 -1.59 -9.96 -6.08
CA ASN A 15 -1.50 -9.64 -4.67
C ASN A 15 -0.10 -9.09 -4.35
N GLY A 16 -0.03 -7.86 -3.87
CA GLY A 16 1.22 -7.18 -3.56
C GLY A 16 1.96 -7.77 -2.36
N ALA A 17 1.30 -8.57 -1.51
CA ALA A 17 1.92 -9.17 -0.33
C ALA A 17 2.75 -10.43 -0.66
N ASP A 18 2.25 -11.29 -1.55
CA ASP A 18 2.84 -12.61 -1.85
C ASP A 18 3.16 -12.82 -3.33
N GLY A 19 2.79 -11.88 -4.21
CA GLY A 19 3.00 -11.98 -5.65
C GLY A 19 2.05 -12.93 -6.37
N GLN A 20 1.05 -13.50 -5.69
CA GLN A 20 0.12 -14.42 -6.32
C GLN A 20 -0.82 -13.69 -7.29
N THR A 21 -1.10 -14.33 -8.43
CA THR A 21 -2.11 -13.81 -9.35
C THR A 21 -3.50 -14.00 -8.75
N LEU A 22 -4.20 -12.88 -8.56
CA LEU A 22 -5.58 -12.85 -8.10
C LEU A 22 -6.53 -13.15 -9.27
N GLU A 23 -6.34 -12.47 -10.39
CA GLU A 23 -7.20 -12.59 -11.56
C GLU A 23 -6.49 -12.10 -12.84
N ILE A 24 -6.92 -12.59 -14.01
CA ILE A 24 -6.50 -12.08 -15.31
C ILE A 24 -7.75 -11.68 -16.09
N VAL A 25 -7.84 -10.41 -16.48
CA VAL A 25 -9.00 -9.86 -17.21
C VAL A 25 -8.56 -9.15 -18.49
N LYS A 26 -9.46 -9.06 -19.48
CA LYS A 26 -9.26 -8.23 -20.67
C LYS A 26 -10.09 -6.95 -20.55
N ARG A 27 -9.43 -5.80 -20.68
CA ARG A 27 -10.08 -4.47 -20.68
C ARG A 27 -9.77 -3.72 -21.96
N ARG A 28 -10.67 -2.84 -22.41
CA ARG A 28 -10.30 -1.90 -23.49
C ARG A 28 -9.35 -0.88 -22.91
N VAL A 29 -8.34 -0.49 -23.67
CA VAL A 29 -7.37 0.53 -23.26
C VAL A 29 -8.05 1.83 -22.83
N MET A 30 -9.17 2.18 -23.47
CA MET A 30 -9.94 3.40 -23.18
C MET A 30 -10.75 3.32 -21.88
N ASP A 31 -11.01 2.11 -21.36
CA ASP A 31 -11.70 1.93 -20.08
C ASP A 31 -10.72 2.07 -18.88
N LEU A 32 -9.42 2.22 -19.15
CA LEU A 32 -8.37 2.34 -18.14
C LEU A 32 -7.91 3.79 -17.99
N PRO A 33 -7.49 4.22 -16.79
CA PRO A 33 -6.94 5.55 -16.57
C PRO A 33 -5.63 5.74 -17.33
N GLU A 34 -5.20 7.00 -17.47
CA GLU A 34 -3.98 7.32 -18.20
C GLU A 34 -2.74 6.84 -17.46
N ARG A 35 -2.81 6.92 -16.14
CA ARG A 35 -1.87 6.38 -15.17
C ARG A 35 -2.65 5.93 -13.94
N PHE A 36 -2.16 4.92 -13.24
CA PHE A 36 -2.69 4.56 -11.93
C PHE A 36 -1.96 5.39 -10.87
N HIS A 37 -2.72 6.13 -10.07
CA HIS A 37 -2.17 6.88 -8.95
C HIS A 37 -2.06 5.97 -7.72
N ARG A 38 -1.19 6.32 -6.76
CA ARG A 38 -1.02 5.54 -5.50
C ARG A 38 -2.31 5.37 -4.68
N ARG A 39 -3.35 6.16 -4.98
CA ARG A 39 -4.67 6.12 -4.33
C ARG A 39 -5.77 5.55 -5.22
N SER A 40 -5.44 4.99 -6.39
CA SER A 40 -6.42 4.31 -7.23
C SER A 40 -6.89 3.04 -6.53
N THR A 41 -8.20 2.87 -6.40
CA THR A 41 -8.84 1.68 -5.81
C THR A 41 -9.56 0.86 -6.87
N LEU A 42 -9.72 -0.44 -6.61
CA LEU A 42 -10.43 -1.40 -7.44
C LEU A 42 -11.32 -2.26 -6.55
N GLU A 43 -12.54 -2.52 -7.00
CA GLU A 43 -13.46 -3.46 -6.35
C GLU A 43 -13.27 -4.86 -6.95
N LEU A 44 -12.92 -5.85 -6.12
CA LEU A 44 -12.73 -7.24 -6.52
C LEU A 44 -13.40 -8.16 -5.52
N GLY A 45 -14.35 -8.98 -5.97
CA GLY A 45 -15.05 -9.93 -5.09
C GLY A 45 -15.84 -9.27 -3.94
N GLY A 46 -16.21 -7.99 -4.07
CA GLY A 46 -16.89 -7.23 -3.02
C GLY A 46 -15.95 -6.62 -1.96
N GLU A 47 -14.63 -6.71 -2.16
CA GLU A 47 -13.63 -6.02 -1.33
C GLU A 47 -12.96 -4.87 -2.11
N SER A 48 -12.61 -3.79 -1.41
CA SER A 48 -11.79 -2.70 -1.95
C SER A 48 -10.30 -3.07 -1.90
N TRP A 49 -9.61 -2.83 -3.01
CA TRP A 49 -8.18 -3.04 -3.16
C TRP A 49 -7.50 -1.78 -3.66
N ARG A 50 -6.39 -1.42 -3.04
CA ARG A 50 -5.56 -0.28 -3.47
C ARG A 50 -4.49 -0.73 -4.46
N VAL A 51 -4.35 0.01 -5.56
CA VAL A 51 -3.24 -0.18 -6.50
C VAL A 51 -1.95 0.37 -5.90
N VAL A 52 -1.00 -0.52 -5.60
CA VAL A 52 0.32 -0.14 -5.06
C VAL A 52 1.36 0.04 -6.17
N LYS A 53 1.22 -0.67 -7.29
CA LYS A 53 2.12 -0.58 -8.44
C LYS A 53 1.39 -0.94 -9.72
N ALA A 54 1.70 -0.23 -10.80
CA ALA A 54 1.27 -0.54 -12.16
C ALA A 54 2.48 -0.69 -13.09
N VAL A 55 2.52 -1.78 -13.87
CA VAL A 55 3.59 -2.07 -14.82
C VAL A 55 2.99 -2.51 -16.16
N PRO A 56 3.19 -1.76 -17.26
CA PRO A 56 3.75 -0.41 -17.34
C PRO A 56 2.92 0.67 -16.62
N GLN A 57 3.53 1.83 -16.33
CA GLN A 57 2.88 2.90 -15.55
C GLN A 57 1.88 3.74 -16.36
N SER A 58 2.02 3.80 -17.69
CA SER A 58 1.24 4.69 -18.55
C SER A 58 0.38 3.93 -19.56
N ARG A 59 -0.77 4.51 -19.91
CA ARG A 59 -1.69 3.97 -20.92
C ARG A 59 -1.05 3.79 -22.26
N GLU A 60 -0.17 4.70 -22.65
CA GLU A 60 0.55 4.57 -23.91
C GLU A 60 1.41 3.30 -23.92
N ASP A 61 2.13 3.03 -22.83
CA ASP A 61 3.04 1.89 -22.74
C ASP A 61 2.30 0.56 -22.67
N PHE A 62 1.25 0.45 -21.85
CA PHE A 62 0.46 -0.78 -21.79
C PHE A 62 -0.44 -0.98 -23.01
N ALA A 63 -0.82 0.09 -23.73
CA ALA A 63 -1.49 -0.03 -25.03
C ALA A 63 -0.54 -0.56 -26.12
N ARG A 64 0.73 -0.15 -26.07
CA ARG A 64 1.79 -0.62 -26.98
C ARG A 64 2.15 -2.08 -26.69
N GLY A 65 2.37 -2.42 -25.42
CA GLY A 65 2.77 -3.76 -24.98
C GLY A 65 1.62 -4.78 -24.88
N ARG A 66 0.36 -4.32 -24.86
CA ARG A 66 -0.85 -5.15 -24.71
C ARG A 66 -0.95 -5.92 -23.39
N THR A 67 -0.12 -5.57 -22.42
CA THR A 67 -0.11 -6.13 -21.06
C THR A 67 -0.05 -5.02 -20.01
N LEU A 68 -0.73 -5.25 -18.89
CA LEU A 68 -0.70 -4.42 -17.70
C LEU A 68 -0.74 -5.31 -16.46
N GLU A 69 0.20 -5.13 -15.54
CA GLU A 69 0.21 -5.76 -14.23
C GLU A 69 -0.15 -4.72 -13.18
N LEU A 70 -1.16 -5.03 -12.36
CA LEU A 70 -1.56 -4.21 -11.22
C LEU A 70 -1.28 -5.00 -9.96
N HIS A 71 -0.35 -4.52 -9.14
CA HIS A 71 -0.13 -5.04 -7.81
C HIS A 71 -1.07 -4.34 -6.85
N LEU A 72 -1.78 -5.13 -6.05
CA LEU A 72 -2.88 -4.69 -5.23
C LEU A 72 -2.65 -5.04 -3.76
N CYS A 73 -3.11 -4.18 -2.87
CA CYS A 73 -3.14 -4.45 -1.44
C CYS A 73 -4.57 -4.28 -0.94
N ARG A 74 -5.09 -5.23 -0.15
CA ARG A 74 -6.44 -5.13 0.43
C ARG A 74 -6.53 -3.84 1.24
N GLU A 75 -7.57 -3.06 1.00
CA GLU A 75 -7.97 -2.03 1.91
C GLU A 75 -8.67 -2.67 3.09
N HIS A 76 -7.91 -2.98 4.13
CA HIS A 76 -8.52 -3.20 5.44
C HIS A 76 -9.10 -1.85 5.86
N GLY A 77 -10.42 -1.75 5.84
CA GLY A 77 -11.11 -0.70 6.59
C GLY A 77 -10.57 -0.76 8.01
N PHE A 78 -9.93 0.33 8.43
CA PHE A 78 -9.53 0.48 9.81
C PHE A 78 -10.80 0.44 10.65
N ALA A 79 -11.07 -0.69 11.30
CA ALA A 79 -12.17 -0.82 12.24
C ALA A 79 -11.62 -0.42 13.61
N PRO A 80 -11.82 0.83 14.08
CA PRO A 80 -11.26 1.31 15.34
C PRO A 80 -11.64 0.42 16.54
N ALA A 81 -12.76 -0.28 16.45
CA ALA A 81 -13.23 -1.24 17.46
C ALA A 81 -12.29 -2.45 17.70
N ARG A 82 -11.28 -2.67 16.85
CA ARG A 82 -10.33 -3.79 16.97
C ARG A 82 -8.98 -3.41 17.60
N VAL A 83 -8.76 -2.13 17.86
CA VAL A 83 -7.58 -1.64 18.58
C VAL A 83 -7.99 -1.50 20.05
N LEU A 84 -7.31 -2.22 20.95
CA LEU A 84 -7.60 -2.14 22.39
C LEU A 84 -7.39 -0.72 22.94
N PHE A 85 -6.52 0.07 22.29
CA PHE A 85 -6.18 1.45 22.63
C PHE A 85 -6.12 2.30 21.36
N PRO A 86 -7.27 2.81 20.86
CA PRO A 86 -7.34 3.58 19.62
C PRO A 86 -6.85 5.02 19.77
N GLU A 87 -6.67 5.50 21.00
CA GLU A 87 -6.10 6.80 21.33
C GLU A 87 -4.66 6.64 21.80
N PRO A 88 -3.76 7.60 21.52
CA PRO A 88 -2.45 7.64 22.15
C PRO A 88 -2.65 7.78 23.66
N THR A 89 -2.49 6.68 24.40
CA THR A 89 -2.44 6.73 25.86
C THR A 89 -1.10 7.32 26.26
N ILE A 90 -1.11 8.55 26.79
CA ILE A 90 0.04 9.10 27.50
C ILE A 90 0.33 8.15 28.67
N CYS A 91 1.51 7.54 28.67
CA CYS A 91 1.99 6.73 29.77
C CYS A 91 2.93 7.58 30.62
N ASP A 92 2.40 8.17 31.70
CA ASP A 92 3.19 8.94 32.67
C ASP A 92 3.94 8.04 33.69
N ALA A 93 3.80 6.71 33.56
CA ALA A 93 4.48 5.77 34.43
C ALA A 93 5.94 5.62 34.00
N ILE A 94 6.85 6.24 34.73
CA ILE A 94 8.28 5.97 34.64
C ILE A 94 8.52 4.61 35.34
N PRO A 95 9.13 3.61 34.66
CA PRO A 95 9.45 2.34 35.30
C PRO A 95 10.35 2.57 36.53
N PRO A 96 10.16 1.81 37.61
CA PRO A 96 10.97 1.97 38.81
C PRO A 96 12.45 1.75 38.48
N LEU A 97 13.30 2.62 39.02
CA LEU A 97 14.75 2.46 38.91
C LEU A 97 15.14 1.14 39.59
N CYS A 98 15.66 0.20 38.80
CA CYS A 98 16.37 -0.93 39.36
C CYS A 98 17.67 -0.35 39.94
N GLY A 99 17.88 -0.46 41.26
CA GLY A 99 18.99 0.19 42.00
C GLY A 99 20.40 -0.30 41.64
N GLN A 100 20.58 -0.87 40.46
CA GLN A 100 21.83 -1.34 39.93
C GLN A 100 22.52 -0.18 39.20
N ALA A 101 23.79 0.06 39.51
CA ALA A 101 24.57 1.08 38.81
C ALA A 101 24.75 0.66 37.35
N ALA A 102 24.73 1.63 36.45
CA ALA A 102 24.95 1.37 35.02
C ALA A 102 26.35 0.77 34.81
N ASP A 103 26.42 -0.36 34.11
CA ASP A 103 27.68 -1.07 33.83
C ASP A 103 28.19 -0.88 32.39
N GLY A 104 27.45 -0.10 31.58
CA GLY A 104 27.78 0.20 30.20
C GLY A 104 27.18 -0.77 29.19
N SER A 105 26.42 -1.78 29.63
CA SER A 105 25.62 -2.64 28.77
C SER A 105 24.22 -2.07 28.46
N GLU A 106 23.84 -0.97 29.10
CA GLU A 106 22.53 -0.36 28.94
C GLU A 106 22.39 0.50 27.67
N LEU A 107 21.18 0.51 27.11
CA LEU A 107 20.79 1.47 26.09
C LEU A 107 20.52 2.84 26.75
N THR A 108 21.31 3.85 26.41
CA THR A 108 21.08 5.24 26.84
C THR A 108 20.26 5.97 25.78
N LEU A 109 19.05 6.41 26.15
CA LEU A 109 18.20 7.27 25.33
C LEU A 109 18.19 8.68 25.93
N ARG A 110 18.46 9.71 25.12
CA ARG A 110 18.27 11.11 25.49
C ARG A 110 16.81 11.52 25.28
N GLU A 111 16.44 12.68 25.82
CA GLU A 111 15.08 13.23 25.81
C GLU A 111 14.46 13.31 24.40
N ASP A 112 15.26 13.46 23.35
CA ASP A 112 14.77 13.56 21.98
C ASP A 112 14.98 12.28 21.15
N ASP A 113 15.69 11.29 21.68
CA ASP A 113 16.01 10.06 20.93
C ASP A 113 14.77 9.18 20.70
N TRP A 114 13.70 9.38 21.48
CA TRP A 114 12.45 8.62 21.37
C TRP A 114 11.37 9.34 20.55
N ARG A 115 11.58 10.60 20.14
CA ARG A 115 10.57 11.33 19.37
C ARG A 115 10.43 10.72 17.97
N GLN A 116 9.18 10.51 17.55
CA GLN A 116 8.89 10.13 16.18
C GLN A 116 9.30 11.28 15.24
N PHE A 117 10.17 11.01 14.30
CA PHE A 117 10.52 11.96 13.24
C PHE A 117 9.39 12.00 12.21
N GLU A 118 8.73 13.13 12.05
CA GLU A 118 7.73 13.33 11.00
C GLU A 118 8.39 13.94 9.75
N TRP A 119 8.19 13.29 8.59
CA TRP A 119 8.63 13.75 7.27
C TRP A 119 7.41 14.08 6.39
#